data_AF-A0A969BNW5-F1
#
_entry.id   AF-A0A969BNW5-F1
#
_cell.length_a   1.000
_cell.length_b   1.000
_cell.length_c   1.000
_cell.angle_alpha   90.00
_cell.angle_beta   90.00
_cell.angle_gamma   90.00
#
_symmetry.space_group_name_H-M   'P 1'
#
loop_
_entity.id
_entity.type
_entity.pdbx_description
1 polymer ?
#
loop_
_entity_poly.entity_id
_entity_poly.type
_entity_poly.pdbx_seq_one_letter_code
_entity_poly.pdbx_strand_id
1 'polypeptide(L)'
;MAVKEIVQDKAIPLNYEGVVNLIAALYPELSSGYQQVARFFTQNPNVIALESINAIAAKCGVHPSSLVRFAQNLGYSGFKELQAVFQTRLATAAPGFRERINALENELSRKGGHGTRGFLKDLVVRDIAALQGLLENVSEEQLSKTAKLLANAQTIYIAGQLRSEPIALLLRYLLTMLQRKVILLDPAGGLANEMALTMGEKDALVAIAFRHYAKEVVSIAEQAVNLGVPVISITDSQLSPLAKRAGVLFTVPEDEYTFSRSLAAPMCLVQCIATATAALLRPSKAEAPPRIPSVTEIARDRSARLPREASRK
;
A
#
# COMPACT_ATOMS: atom_id res chain seq x y z
N MET A 1 -20.90 -23.13 2.85
CA MET A 1 -22.28 -22.61 2.87
C MET A 1 -22.30 -21.09 2.67
N ALA A 2 -21.51 -20.31 3.42
CA ALA A 2 -21.46 -18.84 3.33
C ALA A 2 -21.20 -18.23 1.93
N VAL A 3 -20.31 -18.82 1.12
CA VAL A 3 -19.97 -18.28 -0.22
C VAL A 3 -21.16 -18.29 -1.19
N LYS A 4 -22.00 -19.33 -1.16
CA LYS A 4 -23.18 -19.42 -2.04
C LYS A 4 -24.27 -18.45 -1.62
N GLU A 5 -24.45 -18.22 -0.32
CA GLU A 5 -25.45 -17.26 0.20
C GLU A 5 -25.07 -15.81 -0.12
N ILE A 6 -23.78 -15.43 -0.02
CA ILE A 6 -23.31 -14.08 -0.35
C ILE A 6 -23.46 -13.77 -1.86
N VAL A 7 -23.34 -14.78 -2.71
CA VAL A 7 -23.46 -14.65 -4.18
C VAL A 7 -24.93 -14.75 -4.64
N GLN A 8 -25.79 -15.47 -3.92
CA GLN A 8 -27.22 -15.60 -4.28
C GLN A 8 -28.02 -14.31 -4.09
N ASP A 9 -27.59 -13.41 -3.21
CA ASP A 9 -28.30 -12.16 -2.87
C ASP A 9 -27.70 -10.90 -3.53
N LYS A 10 -26.59 -11.02 -4.28
CA LYS A 10 -25.91 -9.89 -4.94
C LYS A 10 -25.80 -10.11 -6.45
N ALA A 11 -26.19 -9.09 -7.21
CA ALA A 11 -25.96 -9.05 -8.65
C ALA A 11 -24.47 -9.24 -8.96
N ILE A 12 -24.17 -10.10 -9.95
CA ILE A 12 -22.80 -10.37 -10.40
C ILE A 12 -22.18 -9.04 -10.88
N PRO A 13 -21.06 -8.60 -10.30
CA PRO A 13 -20.45 -7.34 -10.68
C PRO A 13 -19.99 -7.33 -12.14
N LEU A 14 -20.29 -6.25 -12.87
CA LEU A 14 -19.86 -6.06 -14.26
C LEU A 14 -18.68 -5.09 -14.40
N ASN A 15 -18.20 -4.53 -13.30
CA ASN A 15 -17.06 -3.61 -13.26
C ASN A 15 -15.97 -4.11 -12.30
N TYR A 16 -14.75 -3.61 -12.52
CA TYR A 16 -13.57 -4.06 -11.78
C TYR A 16 -13.68 -3.85 -10.27
N GLU A 17 -14.15 -2.68 -9.83
CA GLU A 17 -14.29 -2.36 -8.41
C GLU A 17 -15.26 -3.32 -7.72
N GLY A 18 -16.40 -3.60 -8.34
CA GLY A 18 -17.37 -4.55 -7.83
C GLY A 18 -16.81 -5.97 -7.74
N VAL A 19 -16.01 -6.41 -8.72
CA VAL A 19 -15.30 -7.71 -8.66
C VAL A 19 -14.34 -7.75 -7.47
N VAL A 20 -13.50 -6.72 -7.31
CA VAL A 20 -12.52 -6.66 -6.22
C VAL A 20 -13.23 -6.65 -4.86
N ASN A 21 -14.31 -5.89 -4.72
CA ASN A 21 -15.13 -5.85 -3.50
C ASN A 21 -15.78 -7.21 -3.19
N LEU A 22 -16.28 -7.92 -4.21
CA LEU A 22 -16.83 -9.26 -4.04
C LEU A 22 -15.75 -10.25 -3.60
N ILE A 23 -14.58 -10.22 -4.25
CA ILE A 23 -13.43 -11.06 -3.87
C ILE A 23 -13.03 -10.76 -2.42
N ALA A 24 -12.94 -9.48 -2.03
CA ALA A 24 -12.58 -9.08 -0.67
C ALA A 24 -13.58 -9.55 0.39
N ALA A 25 -14.88 -9.49 0.10
CA ALA A 25 -15.92 -9.98 1.00
C ALA A 25 -15.84 -11.49 1.21
N LEU A 26 -15.55 -12.26 0.15
CA LEU A 26 -15.47 -13.72 0.20
C LEU A 26 -14.13 -14.25 0.72
N TYR A 27 -13.07 -13.44 0.62
CA TYR A 27 -11.70 -13.84 0.88
C TYR A 27 -11.43 -14.59 2.20
N PRO A 28 -12.02 -14.19 3.36
CA PRO A 28 -11.81 -14.91 4.62
C PRO A 28 -12.29 -16.38 4.58
N GLU A 29 -13.31 -16.66 3.76
CA GLU A 29 -13.95 -17.98 3.64
C GLU A 29 -13.35 -18.84 2.53
N LEU A 30 -12.44 -18.29 1.72
CA LEU A 30 -11.80 -19.02 0.63
C LEU A 30 -10.75 -20.01 1.18
N SER A 31 -10.63 -21.16 0.52
CA SER A 31 -9.51 -22.07 0.75
C SER A 31 -8.17 -21.41 0.44
N SER A 32 -7.06 -21.91 1.00
CA SER A 32 -5.72 -21.34 0.80
C SER A 32 -5.35 -21.15 -0.68
N GLY A 33 -5.69 -22.13 -1.53
CA GLY A 33 -5.49 -22.05 -2.98
C GLY A 33 -6.35 -20.98 -3.64
N TYR A 34 -7.61 -20.79 -3.22
CA TYR A 34 -8.45 -19.71 -3.75
C TYR A 34 -8.11 -18.33 -3.21
N GLN A 35 -7.59 -18.24 -1.99
CA GLN A 35 -7.01 -16.99 -1.50
C GLN A 35 -5.79 -16.57 -2.32
N GLN A 36 -4.98 -17.53 -2.78
CA GLN A 36 -3.86 -17.24 -3.69
C GLN A 36 -4.36 -16.71 -5.04
N VAL A 37 -5.34 -17.38 -5.65
CA VAL A 37 -5.96 -16.90 -6.89
C VAL A 37 -6.58 -15.52 -6.71
N ALA A 38 -7.34 -15.29 -5.63
CA ALA A 38 -7.95 -14.01 -5.30
C ALA A 38 -6.91 -12.88 -5.17
N ARG A 39 -5.81 -13.13 -4.46
CA ARG A 39 -4.68 -12.18 -4.36
C ARG A 39 -4.12 -11.86 -5.73
N PHE A 40 -3.80 -12.89 -6.51
CA PHE A 40 -3.24 -12.68 -7.84
C PHE A 40 -4.15 -11.83 -8.72
N PHE A 41 -5.47 -12.08 -8.73
CA PHE A 41 -6.44 -11.31 -9.50
C PHE A 41 -6.52 -9.85 -9.06
N THR A 42 -6.56 -9.60 -7.75
CA THR A 42 -6.67 -8.23 -7.22
C THR A 42 -5.39 -7.42 -7.34
N GLN A 43 -4.22 -8.08 -7.39
CA GLN A 43 -2.92 -7.42 -7.50
C GLN A 43 -2.42 -7.28 -8.94
N ASN A 44 -2.87 -8.13 -9.87
CA ASN A 44 -2.36 -8.19 -11.24
C ASN A 44 -3.45 -7.99 -12.30
N PRO A 45 -4.30 -6.94 -12.22
CA PRO A 45 -5.46 -6.80 -13.09
C PRO A 45 -5.12 -6.73 -14.58
N ASN A 46 -3.99 -6.09 -14.93
CA ASN A 46 -3.57 -5.97 -16.33
C ASN A 46 -3.05 -7.31 -16.89
N VAL A 47 -2.41 -8.13 -16.05
CA VAL A 47 -1.99 -9.49 -16.41
C VAL A 47 -3.21 -10.36 -16.66
N ILE A 48 -4.22 -10.29 -15.78
CA ILE A 48 -5.49 -11.01 -15.95
C ILE A 48 -6.17 -10.62 -17.27
N ALA A 49 -6.16 -9.34 -17.62
CA ALA A 49 -6.78 -8.87 -18.85
C ALA A 49 -6.11 -9.41 -20.13
N LEU A 50 -4.79 -9.56 -20.12
CA LEU A 50 -3.98 -9.81 -21.31
C LEU A 50 -3.62 -11.27 -21.55
N GLU A 51 -3.41 -12.05 -20.48
CA GLU A 51 -2.83 -13.38 -20.61
C GLU A 51 -3.87 -14.50 -20.77
N SER A 52 -3.43 -15.61 -21.35
CA SER A 52 -4.25 -16.81 -21.43
C SER A 52 -4.48 -17.42 -20.04
N ILE A 53 -5.60 -18.14 -19.89
CA ILE A 53 -5.90 -18.87 -18.64
C ILE A 53 -4.76 -19.81 -18.22
N ASN A 54 -4.04 -20.40 -19.19
CA ASN A 54 -2.93 -21.32 -18.90
C ASN A 54 -1.72 -20.57 -18.31
N ALA A 55 -1.40 -19.40 -18.84
CA ALA A 55 -0.30 -18.57 -18.33
C ALA A 55 -0.62 -18.03 -16.93
N ILE A 56 -1.86 -17.57 -16.72
CA ILE A 56 -2.32 -17.10 -15.41
C ILE A 56 -2.32 -18.26 -14.40
N ALA A 57 -2.79 -19.44 -14.79
CA ALA A 57 -2.81 -20.62 -13.93
C ALA A 57 -1.39 -21.02 -13.50
N ALA A 58 -0.43 -21.01 -14.43
CA ALA A 58 0.98 -21.27 -14.15
C ALA A 58 1.55 -20.24 -13.15
N LYS A 59 1.26 -18.95 -13.33
CA LYS A 59 1.68 -17.88 -12.41
C LYS A 59 1.03 -17.99 -11.03
N CYS A 60 -0.21 -18.45 -10.97
CA CYS A 60 -0.90 -18.72 -9.71
C CYS A 60 -0.45 -20.02 -9.03
N GLY A 61 0.31 -20.89 -9.71
CA GLY A 61 0.67 -22.22 -9.19
C GLY A 61 -0.54 -23.17 -9.10
N VAL A 62 -1.56 -23.00 -9.95
CA VAL A 62 -2.80 -23.81 -9.93
C VAL A 62 -3.10 -24.41 -11.29
N HIS A 63 -3.97 -25.41 -11.33
CA HIS A 63 -4.47 -25.96 -12.59
C HIS A 63 -5.48 -24.99 -13.25
N PRO A 64 -5.55 -24.86 -14.59
CA PRO A 64 -6.49 -23.95 -15.28
C PRO A 64 -7.97 -24.15 -14.88
N SER A 65 -8.39 -25.39 -14.62
CA SER A 65 -9.75 -25.68 -14.14
C SER A 65 -10.06 -25.05 -12.78
N SER A 66 -9.04 -24.79 -11.94
CA SER A 66 -9.22 -24.06 -10.67
C SER A 66 -9.62 -22.61 -10.90
N LEU A 67 -9.12 -21.96 -11.96
CA LEU A 67 -9.51 -20.59 -12.32
C LEU A 67 -10.94 -20.52 -12.87
N VAL A 68 -11.35 -21.53 -13.63
CA VAL A 68 -12.75 -21.67 -14.08
C VAL A 68 -13.69 -21.82 -12.88
N ARG A 69 -13.37 -22.72 -11.95
CA ARG A 69 -14.16 -22.91 -10.73
C ARG A 69 -14.15 -21.66 -9.83
N PHE A 70 -13.03 -20.95 -9.76
CA PHE A 70 -12.95 -19.68 -9.03
C PHE A 70 -13.92 -18.64 -9.61
N ALA A 71 -13.95 -18.48 -10.94
CA ALA A 71 -14.91 -17.60 -11.60
C ALA A 71 -16.37 -18.02 -11.34
N GLN A 72 -16.66 -19.33 -11.40
CA GLN A 72 -17.98 -19.88 -11.09
C GLN A 72 -18.40 -19.65 -9.64
N ASN A 73 -17.48 -19.75 -8.68
CA ASN A 73 -17.75 -19.45 -7.29
C ASN A 73 -18.06 -17.97 -7.04
N LEU A 74 -17.63 -17.07 -7.92
CA LEU A 74 -17.98 -15.65 -7.89
C LEU A 74 -19.28 -15.35 -8.66
N GLY A 75 -19.94 -16.36 -9.24
CA GLY A 75 -21.20 -16.23 -9.97
C GLY A 75 -21.08 -16.14 -11.49
N TYR A 76 -19.86 -16.09 -12.05
CA TYR A 76 -19.66 -16.03 -13.51
C TYR A 76 -19.84 -17.41 -14.16
N SER A 77 -20.31 -17.46 -15.40
CA SER A 77 -20.41 -18.69 -16.21
C SER A 77 -19.05 -19.39 -16.41
N GLY A 78 -17.95 -18.62 -16.40
CA GLY A 78 -16.59 -19.14 -16.46
C GLY A 78 -15.52 -18.05 -16.51
N PHE A 79 -14.27 -18.46 -16.68
CA PHE A 79 -13.11 -17.56 -16.63
C PHE A 79 -13.16 -16.43 -17.66
N LYS A 80 -13.63 -16.69 -18.89
CA LYS A 80 -13.71 -15.66 -19.94
C LYS A 80 -14.64 -14.50 -19.58
N GLU A 81 -15.77 -14.79 -18.94
CA GLU A 81 -16.73 -13.76 -18.53
C GLU A 81 -16.14 -12.89 -17.42
N LEU A 82 -15.50 -13.51 -16.43
CA LEU A 82 -14.75 -12.77 -15.40
C LEU A 82 -13.60 -11.94 -16.02
N GLN A 83 -12.83 -12.53 -16.94
CA GLN A 83 -11.70 -11.87 -17.62
C GLN A 83 -12.15 -10.64 -18.42
N ALA A 84 -13.35 -10.66 -19.00
CA ALA A 84 -13.90 -9.53 -19.74
C ALA A 84 -13.98 -8.26 -18.88
N VAL A 85 -14.32 -8.38 -17.58
CA VAL A 85 -14.36 -7.23 -16.65
C VAL A 85 -12.98 -6.57 -16.52
N PHE A 86 -11.91 -7.36 -16.47
CA PHE A 86 -10.53 -6.86 -16.40
C PHE A 86 -10.08 -6.25 -17.73
N GLN A 87 -10.50 -6.82 -18.86
CA GLN A 87 -10.24 -6.26 -20.19
C GLN A 87 -10.90 -4.91 -20.39
N THR A 88 -12.15 -4.75 -19.95
CA THR A 88 -12.86 -3.46 -19.96
C THR A 88 -12.13 -2.42 -19.12
N ARG A 89 -11.66 -2.78 -17.91
CA ARG A 89 -10.85 -1.89 -17.06
C ARG A 89 -9.55 -1.48 -17.75
N LEU A 90 -8.83 -2.41 -18.36
CA LEU A 90 -7.56 -2.12 -19.02
C LEU A 90 -7.75 -1.12 -20.18
N ALA A 91 -8.82 -1.30 -20.96
CA ALA A 91 -9.14 -0.42 -22.09
C ALA A 91 -9.44 1.03 -21.66
N THR A 92 -10.01 1.23 -20.47
CA THR A 92 -10.39 2.56 -19.97
C THR A 92 -9.32 3.21 -19.10
N ALA A 93 -8.66 2.44 -18.23
CA ALA A 93 -7.78 2.96 -17.18
C ALA A 93 -6.31 3.06 -17.58
N ALA A 94 -5.83 2.24 -18.52
CA ALA A 94 -4.41 2.23 -18.90
C ALA A 94 -4.20 2.00 -20.41
N PRO A 95 -4.70 2.91 -21.28
CA PRO A 95 -4.44 2.84 -22.71
C PRO A 95 -2.93 2.87 -23.00
N GLY A 96 -2.45 1.94 -23.83
CA GLY A 96 -1.03 1.82 -24.15
C GLY A 96 -0.21 0.95 -23.18
N PHE A 97 -0.81 0.36 -22.14
CA PHE A 97 -0.09 -0.48 -21.17
C PHE A 97 0.59 -1.67 -21.84
N ARG A 98 -0.09 -2.32 -22.79
CA ARG A 98 0.44 -3.49 -23.52
C ARG A 98 1.65 -3.10 -24.36
N GLU A 99 1.61 -1.94 -25.01
CA GLU A 99 2.70 -1.40 -25.81
C GLU A 99 3.89 -1.01 -24.93
N ARG A 100 3.65 -0.47 -23.73
CA ARG A 100 4.70 -0.15 -22.74
C ARG A 100 5.39 -1.41 -22.21
N ILE A 101 4.63 -2.44 -21.85
CA ILE A 101 5.20 -3.73 -21.41
C ILE A 101 5.98 -4.38 -22.54
N ASN A 102 5.43 -4.44 -23.75
CA ASN A 102 6.12 -5.00 -24.90
C ASN A 102 7.40 -4.22 -25.23
N ALA A 103 7.41 -2.89 -25.10
CA ALA A 103 8.63 -2.10 -25.27
C ALA A 103 9.68 -2.45 -24.21
N LEU A 104 9.26 -2.56 -22.94
CA LEU A 104 10.12 -2.95 -21.82
C LEU A 104 10.69 -4.38 -21.99
N GLU A 105 9.84 -5.34 -22.33
CA GLU A 105 10.22 -6.74 -22.55
C GLU A 105 11.13 -6.90 -23.77
N ASN A 106 10.90 -6.14 -24.84
CA ASN A 106 11.77 -6.11 -26.01
C ASN A 106 13.14 -5.46 -25.71
N GLU A 107 13.20 -4.45 -24.84
CA GLU A 107 14.47 -3.92 -24.33
C GLU A 107 15.17 -4.90 -23.37
N LEU A 108 14.39 -5.68 -22.61
CA LEU A 108 14.88 -6.70 -21.69
C LEU A 108 15.55 -7.86 -22.44
N SER A 109 14.85 -8.41 -23.44
CA SER A 109 15.26 -9.58 -24.23
C SER A 109 16.40 -9.29 -25.22
N ARG A 110 16.51 -8.08 -25.79
CA ARG A 110 17.62 -7.72 -26.70
C ARG A 110 19.00 -7.61 -26.03
N LYS A 111 19.08 -7.59 -24.69
CA LYS A 111 20.35 -7.44 -23.94
C LYS A 111 20.41 -8.37 -22.74
N GLY A 112 20.02 -9.64 -22.92
CA GLY A 112 20.07 -10.69 -21.89
C GLY A 112 21.51 -11.09 -21.55
N GLY A 113 22.17 -10.31 -20.71
CA GLY A 113 23.41 -10.73 -20.05
C GLY A 113 23.07 -11.59 -18.83
N HIS A 114 23.42 -12.87 -18.85
CA HIS A 114 23.29 -13.84 -17.74
C HIS A 114 24.22 -13.54 -16.55
N GLY A 115 24.34 -12.30 -16.10
CA GLY A 115 25.22 -11.88 -14.99
C GLY A 115 24.52 -10.97 -13.98
N THR A 116 25.22 -10.58 -12.92
CA THR A 116 24.68 -9.79 -11.78
C THR A 116 24.00 -8.49 -12.20
N ARG A 117 24.40 -7.88 -13.32
CA ARG A 117 23.76 -6.69 -13.90
C ARG A 117 22.32 -6.94 -14.38
N GLY A 118 21.98 -8.19 -14.74
CA GLY A 118 20.62 -8.60 -15.05
C GLY A 118 19.68 -8.39 -13.86
N PHE A 119 20.10 -8.77 -12.65
CA PHE A 119 19.30 -8.54 -11.43
C PHE A 119 19.01 -7.06 -11.18
N LEU A 120 20.00 -6.19 -11.39
CA LEU A 120 19.79 -4.74 -11.27
C LEU A 120 18.78 -4.23 -12.32
N LYS A 121 18.89 -4.67 -13.57
CA LYS A 121 17.96 -4.29 -14.64
C LYS A 121 16.54 -4.73 -14.33
N ASP A 122 16.37 -5.98 -13.89
CA ASP A 122 15.07 -6.53 -13.53
C ASP A 122 14.45 -5.78 -12.35
N LEU A 123 15.25 -5.44 -11.33
CA LEU A 123 14.80 -4.65 -10.19
C LEU A 123 14.35 -3.25 -10.63
N VAL A 124 15.16 -2.54 -11.42
CA VAL A 124 14.83 -1.18 -11.91
C VAL A 124 13.54 -1.19 -12.71
N VAL A 125 13.36 -2.15 -13.61
CA VAL A 125 12.14 -2.28 -14.42
C VAL A 125 10.91 -2.48 -13.53
N ARG A 126 11.00 -3.36 -12.53
CA ARG A 126 9.91 -3.61 -11.58
C ARG A 126 9.61 -2.37 -10.74
N ASP A 127 10.64 -1.66 -10.29
CA ASP A 127 10.48 -0.42 -9.53
C ASP A 127 9.77 0.67 -10.33
N ILE A 128 10.12 0.82 -11.62
CA ILE A 128 9.42 1.75 -12.52
C ILE A 128 7.94 1.38 -12.62
N ALA A 129 7.62 0.10 -12.83
CA ALA A 129 6.24 -0.36 -12.92
C ALA A 129 5.47 -0.13 -11.61
N ALA A 130 6.09 -0.43 -10.46
CA ALA A 130 5.46 -0.21 -9.15
C ALA A 130 5.23 1.28 -8.86
N LEU A 131 6.18 2.15 -9.23
CA LEU A 131 6.04 3.61 -9.10
C LEU A 131 4.95 4.15 -10.01
N GLN A 132 4.86 3.67 -11.25
CA GLN A 132 3.76 4.01 -12.16
C GLN A 132 2.41 3.56 -11.58
N GLY A 133 2.35 2.37 -10.98
CA GLY A 133 1.17 1.86 -10.30
C GLY A 133 0.69 2.75 -9.14
N LEU A 134 1.57 3.52 -8.50
CA LEU A 134 1.14 4.51 -7.50
C LEU A 134 0.27 5.60 -8.12
N LEU A 135 0.57 6.06 -9.33
CA LEU A 135 -0.21 7.10 -10.02
C LEU A 135 -1.62 6.62 -10.36
N GLU A 136 -1.81 5.32 -10.54
CA GLU A 136 -3.11 4.71 -10.84
C GLU A 136 -3.92 4.42 -9.56
N ASN A 137 -3.26 4.01 -8.48
CA ASN A 137 -3.91 3.47 -7.28
C ASN A 137 -4.02 4.45 -6.11
N VAL A 138 -3.29 5.58 -6.16
CA VAL A 138 -3.27 6.59 -5.10
C VAL A 138 -4.06 7.82 -5.56
N SER A 139 -5.18 8.09 -4.89
CA SER A 139 -6.04 9.23 -5.19
C SER A 139 -5.65 10.50 -4.43
N GLU A 140 -5.99 11.64 -5.01
CA GLU A 140 -5.86 12.96 -4.35
C GLU A 140 -6.63 13.01 -3.03
N GLU A 141 -7.80 12.36 -2.96
CA GLU A 141 -8.62 12.30 -1.74
C GLU A 141 -7.88 11.55 -0.62
N GLN A 142 -7.28 10.39 -0.92
CA GLN A 142 -6.51 9.62 0.05
C GLN A 142 -5.33 10.43 0.59
N LEU A 143 -4.58 11.09 -0.30
CA LEU A 143 -3.44 11.93 0.08
C LEU A 143 -3.89 13.13 0.92
N SER A 144 -4.91 13.86 0.47
CA SER A 144 -5.45 15.05 1.16
C SER A 144 -5.98 14.69 2.56
N LYS A 145 -6.75 13.61 2.67
CA LYS A 145 -7.28 13.13 3.96
C LYS A 145 -6.16 12.70 4.89
N THR A 146 -5.17 11.95 4.39
CA THR A 146 -4.01 11.51 5.17
C THR A 146 -3.19 12.70 5.67
N ALA A 147 -2.87 13.65 4.80
CA ALA A 147 -2.11 14.84 5.16
C ALA A 147 -2.83 15.65 6.24
N LYS A 148 -4.16 15.82 6.14
CA LYS A 148 -4.98 16.50 7.17
C LYS A 148 -4.96 15.77 8.51
N LEU A 149 -5.11 14.45 8.51
CA LEU A 149 -5.04 13.63 9.73
C LEU A 149 -3.68 13.81 10.42
N LEU A 150 -2.59 13.68 9.68
CA LEU A 150 -1.23 13.80 10.23
C LEU A 150 -0.90 15.23 10.67
N ALA A 151 -1.39 16.26 9.96
CA ALA A 151 -1.18 17.65 10.32
C ALA A 151 -1.96 18.08 11.59
N ASN A 152 -3.11 17.45 11.86
CA ASN A 152 -3.96 17.77 13.01
C ASN A 152 -3.73 16.86 14.22
N ALA A 153 -3.13 15.68 14.03
CA ALA A 153 -2.90 14.71 15.11
C ALA A 153 -2.01 15.27 16.23
N GLN A 154 -2.43 15.10 17.48
CA GLN A 154 -1.65 15.46 18.65
C GLN A 154 -0.38 14.59 18.77
N THR A 155 -0.52 13.28 18.57
CA THR A 155 0.56 12.31 18.46
C THR A 155 0.32 11.40 17.26
N ILE A 156 1.36 11.16 16.47
CA ILE A 156 1.33 10.23 15.35
C ILE A 156 2.04 8.95 15.78
N TYR A 157 1.30 7.84 15.86
CA TYR A 157 1.85 6.53 16.09
C TYR A 157 2.17 5.86 14.76
N ILE A 158 3.29 5.14 14.69
CA ILE A 158 3.69 4.39 13.51
C ILE A 158 3.97 2.95 13.92
N ALA A 159 3.26 2.00 13.31
CA ALA A 159 3.50 0.57 13.47
C ALA A 159 3.91 -0.02 12.13
N GLY A 160 5.16 -0.45 12.01
CA GLY A 160 5.66 -1.17 10.85
C GLY A 160 6.87 -1.99 11.26
N GLN A 161 6.73 -3.31 11.22
CA GLN A 161 7.71 -4.25 11.77
C GLN A 161 8.27 -5.15 10.68
N LEU A 162 9.37 -5.86 10.97
CA LEU A 162 10.03 -6.76 10.05
C LEU A 162 10.40 -6.02 8.75
N ARG A 163 9.97 -6.55 7.61
CA ARG A 163 10.19 -5.95 6.29
C ARG A 163 9.65 -4.52 6.16
N SER A 164 8.61 -4.14 6.91
CA SER A 164 8.03 -2.80 6.87
C SER A 164 8.79 -1.76 7.70
N GLU A 165 9.70 -2.19 8.56
CA GLU A 165 10.42 -1.31 9.50
C GLU A 165 11.18 -0.18 8.79
N PRO A 166 11.93 -0.40 7.68
CA PRO A 166 12.60 0.70 6.98
C PRO A 166 11.65 1.80 6.51
N ILE A 167 10.43 1.43 6.09
CA ILE A 167 9.40 2.38 5.64
C ILE A 167 8.88 3.20 6.84
N ALA A 168 8.59 2.52 7.96
CA ALA A 168 8.16 3.16 9.19
C ALA A 168 9.23 4.13 9.75
N LEU A 169 10.51 3.73 9.70
CA LEU A 169 11.63 4.56 10.14
C LEU A 169 11.80 5.81 9.26
N LEU A 170 11.67 5.68 7.94
CA LEU A 170 11.70 6.83 7.03
C LEU A 170 10.55 7.79 7.34
N LEU A 171 9.32 7.29 7.45
CA LEU A 171 8.16 8.14 7.75
C LEU A 171 8.31 8.83 9.11
N ARG A 172 8.79 8.11 10.14
CA ARG A 172 9.11 8.68 11.45
C ARG A 172 10.09 9.84 11.33
N TYR A 173 11.18 9.64 10.60
CA TYR A 173 12.18 10.70 10.36
C TYR A 173 11.52 11.92 9.70
N LEU A 174 10.82 11.74 8.58
CA LEU A 174 10.23 12.84 7.81
C LEU A 174 9.22 13.64 8.64
N LEU A 175 8.33 12.98 9.37
CA LEU A 175 7.34 13.65 10.22
C LEU A 175 7.98 14.35 11.43
N THR A 176 9.05 13.78 11.98
CA THR A 176 9.85 14.43 13.05
C THR A 176 10.51 15.72 12.52
N MET A 177 11.03 15.70 11.29
CA MET A 177 11.58 16.90 10.63
C MET A 177 10.52 17.98 10.42
N LEU A 178 9.26 17.60 10.27
CA LEU A 178 8.11 18.51 10.23
C LEU A 178 7.64 18.95 11.63
N GLN A 179 8.41 18.68 12.68
CA GLN A 179 8.12 18.99 14.08
C GLN A 179 6.81 18.38 14.58
N ARG A 180 6.39 17.25 14.00
CA ARG A 180 5.27 16.47 14.52
C ARG A 180 5.76 15.61 15.68
N LYS A 181 4.88 15.39 16.67
CA LYS A 181 5.12 14.43 17.74
C LYS A 181 4.86 13.03 17.19
N VAL A 182 5.90 12.21 17.07
CA VAL A 182 5.84 10.87 16.49
C VAL A 182 6.31 9.83 17.50
N ILE A 183 5.56 8.73 17.64
CA ILE A 183 5.93 7.56 18.44
C ILE A 183 6.01 6.36 17.51
N LEU A 184 7.18 5.71 17.47
CA LEU A 184 7.34 4.44 16.77
C LEU A 184 6.98 3.31 17.73
N LEU A 185 6.09 2.43 17.31
CA LEU A 185 5.70 1.23 18.04
C LEU A 185 6.64 0.08 17.65
N ASP A 186 7.83 0.11 18.25
CA ASP A 186 8.88 -0.89 18.09
C ASP A 186 8.49 -2.20 18.82
N PRO A 187 8.63 -3.38 18.19
CA PRO A 187 8.41 -4.68 18.85
C PRO A 187 9.37 -4.93 20.02
N ALA A 188 10.49 -4.20 20.14
CA ALA A 188 11.47 -4.41 21.19
C ALA A 188 10.84 -4.35 22.59
N GLY A 189 11.09 -5.40 23.38
CA GLY A 189 10.55 -5.53 24.74
C GLY A 189 9.06 -5.89 24.83
N GLY A 190 8.38 -6.10 23.70
CA GLY A 190 6.98 -6.58 23.68
C GLY A 190 5.94 -5.57 24.15
N LEU A 191 6.28 -4.28 24.22
CA LEU A 191 5.42 -3.22 24.73
C LEU A 191 4.60 -2.51 23.66
N ALA A 192 4.77 -2.84 22.37
CA ALA A 192 4.13 -2.11 21.28
C ALA A 192 2.59 -2.09 21.39
N ASN A 193 1.97 -3.21 21.76
CA ASN A 193 0.53 -3.28 22.02
C ASN A 193 0.12 -2.44 23.23
N GLU A 194 0.85 -2.51 24.34
CA GLU A 194 0.55 -1.72 25.55
C GLU A 194 0.68 -0.21 25.28
N MET A 195 1.69 0.19 24.50
CA MET A 195 1.85 1.56 24.04
C MET A 195 0.70 1.99 23.12
N ALA A 196 0.21 1.10 22.26
CA ALA A 196 -0.94 1.38 21.40
C ALA A 196 -2.24 1.64 22.20
N LEU A 197 -2.41 0.99 23.35
CA LEU A 197 -3.55 1.24 24.25
C LEU A 197 -3.54 2.64 24.88
N THR A 198 -2.42 3.37 24.80
CA THR A 198 -2.31 4.74 25.33
C THR A 198 -2.75 5.82 24.33
N MET A 199 -3.12 5.45 23.10
CA MET A 199 -3.61 6.40 22.10
C MET A 199 -4.91 7.07 22.56
N GLY A 200 -5.04 8.37 22.29
CA GLY A 200 -6.26 9.14 22.52
C GLY A 200 -6.98 9.53 21.23
N GLU A 201 -8.19 10.08 21.35
CA GLU A 201 -9.06 10.48 20.23
C GLU A 201 -8.45 11.54 19.28
N LYS A 202 -7.41 12.26 19.73
CA LYS A 202 -6.70 13.28 18.94
C LYS A 202 -5.44 12.74 18.25
N ASP A 203 -5.11 11.47 18.45
CA ASP A 203 -3.94 10.85 17.86
C ASP A 203 -4.29 10.23 16.49
N ALA A 204 -3.28 9.74 15.77
CA ALA A 204 -3.46 8.98 14.54
C ALA A 204 -2.46 7.83 14.48
N LEU A 205 -2.86 6.71 13.88
CA LEU A 205 -1.98 5.56 13.63
C LEU A 205 -1.69 5.44 12.13
N VAL A 206 -0.41 5.27 11.79
CA VAL A 206 0.01 4.76 10.48
C VAL A 206 0.46 3.30 10.65
N ALA A 207 -0.31 2.37 10.11
CA ALA A 207 -0.03 0.93 10.15
C ALA A 207 0.51 0.44 8.80
N ILE A 208 1.69 -0.17 8.79
CA ILE A 208 2.41 -0.58 7.58
C ILE A 208 2.70 -2.08 7.66
N ALA A 209 2.00 -2.88 6.86
CA ALA A 209 2.29 -4.30 6.76
C ALA A 209 2.08 -4.80 5.34
N PHE A 210 3.03 -5.59 4.86
CA PHE A 210 2.93 -6.30 3.59
C PHE A 210 2.78 -7.79 3.85
N ARG A 211 2.57 -8.57 2.79
CA ARG A 211 2.27 -10.00 2.87
C ARG A 211 3.28 -10.77 3.73
N HIS A 212 2.74 -11.74 4.49
CA HIS A 212 3.29 -12.23 5.76
C HIS A 212 3.13 -11.18 6.87
N TYR A 213 1.91 -10.65 6.97
CA TYR A 213 1.53 -9.58 7.88
C TYR A 213 1.99 -9.88 9.31
N ALA A 214 2.76 -8.96 9.88
CA ALA A 214 3.13 -9.03 11.28
C ALA A 214 1.86 -8.98 12.14
N LYS A 215 1.58 -10.06 12.88
CA LYS A 215 0.36 -10.19 13.69
C LYS A 215 0.21 -9.04 14.70
N GLU A 216 1.32 -8.59 15.27
CA GLU A 216 1.34 -7.47 16.21
C GLU A 216 0.90 -6.15 15.55
N VAL A 217 1.35 -5.85 14.32
CA VAL A 217 0.90 -4.65 13.59
C VAL A 217 -0.60 -4.70 13.30
N VAL A 218 -1.13 -5.89 12.98
CA VAL A 218 -2.58 -6.09 12.78
C VAL A 218 -3.35 -5.87 14.09
N SER A 219 -2.87 -6.45 15.19
CA SER A 219 -3.45 -6.27 16.53
C SER A 219 -3.48 -4.79 16.95
N ILE A 220 -2.38 -4.07 16.75
CA ILE A 220 -2.28 -2.63 17.03
C ILE A 220 -3.29 -1.83 16.20
N ALA A 221 -3.44 -2.15 14.92
CA ALA A 221 -4.42 -1.49 14.06
C ALA A 221 -5.85 -1.74 14.56
N GLU A 222 -6.19 -2.98 14.94
CA GLU A 222 -7.51 -3.31 15.49
C GLU A 222 -7.79 -2.55 16.80
N GLN A 223 -6.81 -2.47 17.70
CA GLN A 223 -6.89 -1.71 18.94
C GLN A 223 -7.13 -0.21 18.68
N ALA A 224 -6.36 0.40 17.78
CA ALA A 224 -6.52 1.81 17.43
C ALA A 224 -7.94 2.10 16.91
N VAL A 225 -8.49 1.25 16.05
CA VAL A 225 -9.88 1.44 15.58
C VAL A 225 -10.88 1.28 16.73
N ASN A 226 -10.67 0.36 17.66
CA ASN A 226 -11.53 0.19 18.83
C ASN A 226 -11.50 1.40 19.79
N LEU A 227 -10.38 2.13 19.81
CA LEU A 227 -10.21 3.39 20.54
C LEU A 227 -10.75 4.62 19.77
N GLY A 228 -11.31 4.43 18.57
CA GLY A 228 -11.77 5.53 17.72
C GLY A 228 -10.64 6.34 17.08
N VAL A 229 -9.39 5.83 17.13
CA VAL A 229 -8.22 6.49 16.56
C VAL A 229 -8.23 6.29 15.04
N PRO A 230 -8.06 7.36 14.23
CA PRO A 230 -7.96 7.23 12.78
C PRO A 230 -6.73 6.40 12.38
N VAL A 231 -6.97 5.34 11.61
CA VAL A 231 -5.92 4.44 11.08
C VAL A 231 -5.69 4.69 9.59
N ILE A 232 -4.44 4.97 9.24
CA ILE A 232 -3.92 5.04 7.87
C ILE A 232 -3.14 3.75 7.60
N SER A 233 -3.66 2.90 6.73
CA SER A 233 -3.06 1.60 6.40
C SER A 233 -2.26 1.68 5.11
N ILE A 234 -1.03 1.18 5.11
CA ILE A 234 -0.19 0.98 3.92
C ILE A 234 0.09 -0.53 3.79
N THR A 235 -0.36 -1.15 2.71
CA THR A 235 -0.32 -2.61 2.53
C THR A 235 -0.28 -3.01 1.06
N ASP A 236 -0.15 -4.30 0.77
CA ASP A 236 -0.12 -4.88 -0.59
C ASP A 236 -1.48 -5.05 -1.29
N SER A 237 -2.61 -5.09 -0.57
CA SER A 237 -3.94 -5.35 -1.17
C SER A 237 -5.10 -4.97 -0.27
N GLN A 238 -6.29 -4.78 -0.85
CA GLN A 238 -7.56 -4.69 -0.13
C GLN A 238 -7.94 -5.99 0.60
N LEU A 239 -7.27 -7.10 0.28
CA LEU A 239 -7.42 -8.39 0.96
C LEU A 239 -6.58 -8.49 2.25
N SER A 240 -5.77 -7.47 2.54
CA SER A 240 -4.97 -7.39 3.74
C SER A 240 -5.84 -7.31 4.99
N PRO A 241 -5.44 -7.93 6.11
CA PRO A 241 -6.09 -7.69 7.40
C PRO A 241 -6.10 -6.20 7.78
N LEU A 242 -5.09 -5.42 7.36
CA LEU A 242 -5.04 -3.97 7.61
C LEU A 242 -6.06 -3.16 6.78
N ALA A 243 -6.67 -3.74 5.75
CA ALA A 243 -7.71 -3.07 4.98
C ALA A 243 -9.02 -2.98 5.77
N LYS A 244 -9.26 -3.91 6.70
CA LYS A 244 -10.48 -3.93 7.52
C LYS A 244 -10.48 -2.71 8.45
N ARG A 245 -11.45 -1.82 8.23
CA ARG A 245 -11.70 -0.62 9.06
C ARG A 245 -10.60 0.45 9.01
N ALA A 246 -9.75 0.44 7.98
CA ALA A 246 -8.83 1.54 7.73
C ALA A 246 -9.60 2.83 7.41
N GLY A 247 -9.26 3.94 8.06
CA GLY A 247 -9.81 5.26 7.74
C GLY A 247 -9.28 5.81 6.41
N VAL A 248 -8.05 5.43 6.05
CA VAL A 248 -7.46 5.58 4.72
C VAL A 248 -6.64 4.32 4.42
N LEU A 249 -6.75 3.78 3.21
CA LEU A 249 -6.01 2.61 2.75
C LEU A 249 -5.18 2.97 1.52
N PHE A 250 -3.87 2.76 1.58
CA PHE A 250 -3.00 2.79 0.42
C PHE A 250 -2.56 1.36 0.07
N THR A 251 -2.83 0.94 -1.16
CA THR A 251 -2.41 -0.37 -1.67
C THR A 251 -1.21 -0.22 -2.60
N VAL A 252 -0.10 -0.86 -2.25
CA VAL A 252 1.11 -0.97 -3.06
C VAL A 252 1.35 -2.45 -3.37
N PRO A 253 0.82 -2.98 -4.48
CA PRO A 253 0.89 -4.40 -4.82
C PRO A 253 2.32 -4.95 -4.78
N GLU A 254 2.49 -6.15 -4.21
CA GLU A 254 3.76 -6.88 -4.23
C GLU A 254 3.66 -8.09 -5.17
N ASP A 255 4.68 -8.29 -6.02
CA ASP A 255 4.80 -9.50 -6.83
C ASP A 255 5.25 -10.71 -5.99
N GLU A 256 4.44 -11.76 -6.01
CA GLU A 256 4.60 -12.96 -5.17
C GLU A 256 5.85 -13.81 -5.50
N TYR A 257 6.40 -13.71 -6.70
CA TYR A 257 7.36 -14.69 -7.24
C TYR A 257 8.77 -14.18 -7.49
N THR A 258 9.15 -13.05 -6.87
CA THR A 258 10.45 -12.45 -7.11
C THR A 258 11.32 -12.41 -5.86
N PHE A 259 12.60 -12.77 -6.02
CA PHE A 259 13.59 -12.79 -4.94
C PHE A 259 13.77 -11.43 -4.25
N SER A 260 13.46 -10.33 -4.95
CA SER A 260 13.49 -8.98 -4.41
C SER A 260 12.09 -8.39 -4.43
N ARG A 261 11.48 -8.27 -3.25
CA ARG A 261 10.32 -7.43 -3.05
C ARG A 261 10.85 -6.01 -2.76
N SER A 262 10.76 -5.11 -3.74
CA SER A 262 11.34 -3.77 -3.62
C SER A 262 10.64 -2.90 -2.58
N LEU A 263 11.35 -1.88 -2.08
CA LEU A 263 10.80 -0.84 -1.21
C LEU A 263 10.66 0.51 -1.93
N ALA A 264 11.01 0.61 -3.22
CA ALA A 264 10.99 1.88 -3.95
C ALA A 264 9.62 2.57 -3.94
N ALA A 265 8.56 1.85 -4.28
CA ALA A 265 7.21 2.40 -4.29
C ALA A 265 6.68 2.74 -2.88
N PRO A 266 6.77 1.85 -1.86
CA PRO A 266 6.38 2.22 -0.49
C PRO A 266 7.16 3.42 0.08
N MET A 267 8.46 3.53 -0.20
CA MET A 267 9.29 4.65 0.22
C MET A 267 8.86 5.96 -0.46
N CYS A 268 8.60 5.92 -1.77
CA CYS A 268 8.09 7.06 -2.52
C CYS A 268 6.74 7.54 -1.97
N LEU A 269 5.83 6.62 -1.66
CA LEU A 269 4.53 6.93 -1.08
C LEU A 269 4.65 7.65 0.27
N VAL A 270 5.47 7.16 1.20
CA VAL A 270 5.63 7.83 2.51
C VAL A 270 6.33 9.20 2.39
N GLN A 271 7.22 9.37 1.42
CA GLN A 271 7.80 10.68 1.10
C GLN A 271 6.75 11.65 0.54
N CYS A 272 5.86 11.17 -0.33
CA CYS A 272 4.73 11.95 -0.85
C CYS A 272 3.78 12.36 0.29
N ILE A 273 3.40 11.42 1.17
CA ILE A 273 2.56 11.69 2.35
C ILE A 273 3.20 12.77 3.24
N ALA A 274 4.49 12.66 3.53
CA ALA A 274 5.20 13.67 4.32
C ALA A 274 5.22 15.04 3.61
N THR A 275 5.45 15.07 2.30
CA THR A 275 5.46 16.32 1.51
C THR A 275 4.07 16.98 1.48
N ALA A 276 3.00 16.20 1.30
CA ALA A 276 1.62 16.68 1.37
C ALA A 276 1.28 17.21 2.77
N THR A 277 1.72 16.51 3.83
CA THR A 277 1.57 16.98 5.22
C THR A 277 2.32 18.29 5.44
N ALA A 278 3.56 18.41 4.93
CA ALA A 278 4.34 19.65 4.99
C ALA A 278 3.63 20.81 4.29
N ALA A 279 2.95 20.55 3.16
CA ALA A 279 2.21 21.56 2.44
C ALA A 279 1.08 22.18 3.28
N LEU A 280 0.39 21.39 4.12
CA LEU A 280 -0.67 21.87 5.01
C LEU A 280 -0.16 22.59 6.27
N LEU A 281 1.02 22.21 6.76
CA LEU A 281 1.63 22.85 7.93
C LEU A 281 2.24 24.21 7.63
N ARG A 282 2.41 24.56 6.34
CA ARG A 282 2.95 25.86 5.94
C ARG A 282 1.96 26.98 6.28
N PRO A 283 2.46 28.13 6.76
CA PRO A 283 1.65 29.33 6.84
C PRO A 283 1.20 29.74 5.43
N SER A 284 -0.05 30.21 5.31
CA SER A 284 -0.74 30.52 4.05
C SER A 284 -0.08 31.56 3.14
N LYS A 285 1.03 32.19 3.56
CA LYS A 285 1.78 33.22 2.81
C LYS A 285 3.18 32.76 2.33
N ALA A 286 3.53 31.48 2.44
CA ALA A 286 4.85 31.00 2.00
C ALA A 286 4.94 30.84 0.47
N GLU A 287 5.77 31.64 -0.21
CA GLU A 287 5.99 31.59 -1.68
C GLU A 287 6.81 30.36 -2.13
N ALA A 288 7.66 29.80 -1.27
CA ALA A 288 8.53 28.68 -1.60
C ALA A 288 7.79 27.33 -1.58
N PRO A 289 8.16 26.35 -2.44
CA PRO A 289 7.53 25.02 -2.48
C PRO A 289 7.64 24.28 -1.12
N PRO A 290 6.75 23.32 -0.85
CA PRO A 290 6.80 22.57 0.41
C PRO A 290 8.14 21.82 0.48
N ARG A 291 8.85 22.01 1.60
CA ARG A 291 10.12 21.34 1.84
C ARG A 291 10.17 20.76 3.25
N ILE A 292 10.83 19.62 3.37
CA ILE A 292 11.15 19.00 4.65
C ILE A 292 12.48 19.59 5.09
N PRO A 293 12.56 20.33 6.21
CA PRO A 293 13.80 20.96 6.63
C PRO A 293 14.83 19.91 7.03
N SER A 294 16.11 20.27 7.00
CA SER A 294 17.19 19.43 7.53
C SER A 294 17.40 19.65 9.03
N VAL A 295 18.10 18.72 9.70
CA VAL A 295 18.39 18.85 11.13
C VAL A 295 19.23 20.10 11.41
N THR A 296 20.16 20.42 10.52
CA THR A 296 21.01 21.61 10.64
C THR A 296 20.21 22.91 10.49
N GLU A 297 19.19 22.93 9.63
CA GLU A 297 18.28 24.06 9.50
C GLU A 297 17.40 24.24 10.74
N ILE A 298 16.81 23.15 11.27
CA ILE A 298 16.02 23.21 12.51
C ILE A 298 16.87 23.69 13.68
N ALA A 299 18.10 23.18 13.80
CA ALA A 299 19.02 23.59 14.86
C ALA A 299 19.34 25.10 14.75
N ARG A 300 19.63 25.59 13.54
CA ARG A 300 19.87 27.02 13.30
C ARG A 300 18.66 27.88 13.69
N ASP A 301 17.45 27.47 13.33
CA ASP A 301 16.23 28.20 13.65
C ASP A 301 15.90 28.16 15.16
N ARG A 302 16.18 27.05 15.84
CA ARG A 302 16.06 26.95 17.31
C ARG A 302 17.05 27.85 18.02
N SER A 303 18.32 27.85 17.61
CA SER A 303 19.36 28.74 18.15
C SER A 303 19.03 30.22 17.96
N ALA A 304 18.28 30.56 16.92
CA ALA A 304 17.78 31.93 16.69
C ALA A 304 16.55 32.29 17.55
N ARG A 305 15.78 31.30 18.02
CA ARG A 305 14.55 31.49 18.82
C ARG A 305 14.76 31.35 20.33
N LEU A 306 15.81 30.65 20.76
CA LEU A 306 16.17 30.60 22.17
C LEU A 306 16.67 32.00 22.58
N PRO A 307 16.12 32.60 23.67
CA PRO A 307 16.74 33.80 24.21
C PRO A 307 18.19 33.46 24.53
N ARG A 308 19.13 34.34 24.14
CA ARG A 308 20.51 34.26 24.62
C ARG A 308 20.45 34.39 26.13
N GLU A 309 20.39 33.26 26.84
CA GLU A 309 20.50 33.27 28.28
C GLU A 309 21.78 34.00 28.65
N ALA A 310 21.59 34.94 29.56
CA ALA A 310 22.54 35.93 30.02
C ALA A 310 23.97 35.39 30.16
N SER A 311 24.86 35.76 29.23
CA SER A 311 26.27 35.98 29.57
C SER A 311 26.38 37.19 30.50
N ARG A 312 26.00 37.00 31.77
CA ARG A 312 26.28 37.90 32.89
C ARG A 312 26.10 37.13 34.20
N LYS A 313 27.13 36.40 34.61
CA LYS A 313 27.95 36.70 35.80
C LYS A 313 29.07 35.67 35.90
#